data_AF-A0A7H1PV47-F1
#
_entry.id   AF-A0A7H1PV47-F1
#
_cell.length_a   1.000
_cell.length_b   1.000
_cell.length_c   1.000
_cell.angle_alpha   90.00
_cell.angle_beta   90.00
_cell.angle_gamma   90.00
#
_symmetry.space_group_name_H-M   'P 1'
#
loop_
_entity.id
_entity.type
_entity.pdbx_description
1 polymer ?
#
loop_
_entity_poly.entity_id
_entity_poly.type
_entity_poly.pdbx_seq_one_letter_code
_entity_poly.pdbx_strand_id
1 'polypeptide(L)'
;MSHPAPYPVRLADEITRQLGQLADHLSQLPPPQAAQVIARVLDPDAGVLVGVTHLVATGSHFAKDQAERGALPAEVWLALGRASNELHDITLDLDEHQDTLQRVGTQPATTAVEPPVPAPLVVRRRR
;
A
#
# COMPACT_ATOMS: atom_id res chain seq x y z
N MET A 1 2.69 32.79 20.72
CA MET A 1 3.46 31.80 19.94
C MET A 1 2.47 30.79 19.39
N SER A 2 1.97 31.04 18.18
CA SER A 2 1.02 30.14 17.50
C SER A 2 1.73 28.85 17.13
N HIS A 3 1.29 27.71 17.66
CA HIS A 3 1.87 26.41 17.32
C HIS A 3 1.73 26.16 15.81
N PRO A 4 2.82 25.81 15.07
CA PRO A 4 2.73 25.34 13.71
C PRO A 4 2.29 23.86 13.72
N ALA A 5 1.10 23.59 14.25
CA ALA A 5 0.46 22.28 14.19
C ALA A 5 -0.63 22.10 13.10
N PRO A 6 -0.92 23.02 12.15
CA PRO A 6 -1.90 22.73 11.11
C PRO A 6 -1.33 21.93 9.92
N TYR A 7 -0.01 21.87 9.73
CA TYR A 7 0.56 21.27 8.52
C TYR A 7 0.59 19.74 8.52
N PRO A 8 1.04 19.04 9.58
CA PRO A 8 1.14 17.58 9.57
C PRO A 8 -0.23 16.88 9.46
N VAL A 9 -1.26 17.41 10.13
CA VAL A 9 -2.62 16.86 10.04
C VAL A 9 -3.19 17.05 8.63
N ARG A 10 -3.05 18.26 8.07
CA ARG A 10 -3.46 18.51 6.67
C ARG A 10 -2.71 17.63 5.67
N LEU A 11 -1.43 17.32 5.94
CA LEU A 11 -0.66 16.41 5.10
C LEU A 11 -1.23 14.99 5.17
N ALA A 12 -1.60 14.50 6.35
CA ALA A 12 -2.25 13.20 6.51
C ALA A 12 -3.62 13.15 5.80
N ASP A 13 -4.41 14.22 5.90
CA ASP A 13 -5.69 14.35 5.19
C ASP A 13 -5.49 14.32 3.67
N GLU A 14 -4.49 15.04 3.18
CA GLU A 14 -4.15 15.10 1.77
C GLU A 14 -3.67 13.74 1.23
N ILE A 15 -2.82 13.03 1.98
CA ILE A 15 -2.40 11.65 1.64
C ILE A 15 -3.64 10.74 1.55
N THR A 16 -4.52 10.80 2.56
CA THR A 16 -5.75 9.99 2.60
C THR A 16 -6.63 10.28 1.38
N ARG A 17 -6.79 11.55 1.02
CA ARG A 17 -7.54 11.99 -0.15
C ARG A 17 -6.92 11.48 -1.46
N GLN A 18 -5.60 11.58 -1.60
CA GLN A 18 -4.88 11.12 -2.78
C GLN A 18 -4.95 9.60 -2.95
N LEU A 19 -4.86 8.84 -1.86
CA LEU A 19 -5.03 7.38 -1.89
C LEU A 19 -6.44 6.99 -2.35
N GLY A 20 -7.48 7.67 -1.86
CA GLY A 20 -8.85 7.47 -2.33
C GLY A 20 -9.00 7.74 -3.82
N GLN A 21 -8.47 8.87 -4.31
CA GLN A 21 -8.50 9.21 -5.74
C GLN A 21 -7.73 8.21 -6.60
N LEU A 22 -6.60 7.71 -6.12
CA LEU A 22 -5.83 6.69 -6.83
C LEU A 22 -6.64 5.39 -6.96
N ALA A 23 -7.33 4.97 -5.90
CA ALA A 23 -8.19 3.79 -5.92
C ALA A 23 -9.36 3.97 -6.91
N ASP A 24 -10.01 5.14 -6.89
CA ASP A 24 -11.09 5.46 -7.82
C ASP A 24 -10.61 5.40 -9.28
N HIS A 25 -9.47 6.04 -9.58
CA HIS A 25 -8.89 6.00 -10.93
C HIS A 25 -8.50 4.58 -11.35
N LEU A 26 -7.90 3.80 -10.45
CA LEU A 26 -7.47 2.43 -10.74
C LEU A 26 -8.64 1.55 -11.20
N SER A 27 -9.84 1.76 -10.65
CA SER A 27 -11.05 1.03 -11.07
C SER A 27 -11.49 1.30 -12.52
N GLN A 28 -11.06 2.43 -13.10
CA GLN A 28 -11.44 2.89 -14.43
C GLN A 28 -10.34 2.66 -15.47
N LEU A 29 -9.13 2.28 -15.06
CA LEU A 29 -8.00 2.11 -15.96
C LEU A 29 -8.10 0.82 -16.78
N PRO A 30 -7.67 0.83 -18.05
CA PRO A 30 -7.41 -0.39 -18.80
C PRO A 30 -6.43 -1.32 -18.06
N PRO A 31 -6.56 -2.65 -18.16
CA PRO A 31 -5.77 -3.60 -17.37
C PRO A 31 -4.24 -3.38 -17.40
N PRO A 32 -3.59 -3.09 -18.55
CA PRO A 32 -2.15 -2.84 -18.57
C PRO A 32 -1.76 -1.59 -17.76
N GLN A 33 -2.57 -0.53 -17.83
CA GLN A 33 -2.31 0.71 -17.08
C GLN A 33 -2.55 0.51 -15.59
N ALA A 34 -3.61 -0.21 -15.22
CA ALA A 34 -3.86 -0.59 -13.84
C ALA A 34 -2.68 -1.42 -13.27
N ALA A 35 -2.16 -2.38 -14.03
CA ALA A 35 -1.01 -3.19 -13.62
C ALA A 35 0.26 -2.34 -13.41
N GLN A 36 0.54 -1.36 -14.28
CA GLN A 36 1.65 -0.43 -14.08
C GLN A 36 1.49 0.41 -12.80
N VAL A 37 0.29 0.93 -12.54
CA VAL A 37 0.01 1.71 -11.32
C VAL A 37 0.16 0.83 -10.09
N ILE A 38 -0.37 -0.39 -10.09
CA ILE A 38 -0.21 -1.34 -8.98
C ILE A 38 1.26 -1.67 -8.77
N ALA A 39 2.03 -1.96 -9.83
CA ALA A 39 3.46 -2.22 -9.73
C ALA A 39 4.23 -1.05 -9.11
N ARG A 40 3.81 0.19 -9.37
CA ARG A 40 4.42 1.39 -8.77
C ARG A 40 4.03 1.59 -7.31
N VAL A 41 2.78 1.29 -6.95
CA VAL A 41 2.29 1.35 -5.56
C VAL A 41 3.01 0.31 -4.68
N LEU A 42 3.28 -0.86 -5.25
CA LEU A 42 3.93 -2.01 -4.60
C LEU A 42 5.45 -2.04 -4.77
N ASP A 43 6.05 -0.98 -5.30
CA ASP A 43 7.49 -0.87 -5.48
C ASP A 43 8.21 -1.05 -4.12
N PRO A 44 9.13 -2.02 -3.98
CA PRO A 44 9.72 -2.43 -2.70
C PRO A 44 10.70 -1.38 -2.15
N ASP A 45 11.19 -0.48 -3.00
CA ASP A 45 12.16 0.55 -2.61
C ASP A 45 11.48 1.89 -2.28
N ALA A 46 10.47 2.27 -3.07
CA ALA A 46 9.88 3.61 -3.03
C ALA A 46 8.35 3.62 -3.19
N GLY A 47 7.70 2.48 -3.02
CA GLY A 47 6.25 2.34 -3.13
C GLY A 47 5.48 2.96 -1.96
N VAL A 48 4.18 3.10 -2.18
CA VAL A 48 3.26 3.65 -1.17
C VAL A 48 3.22 2.75 0.06
N LEU A 49 3.22 1.43 -0.13
CA LEU A 49 3.14 0.48 0.98
C LEU A 49 4.38 0.54 1.88
N VAL A 50 5.56 0.73 1.31
CA VAL A 50 6.82 0.96 2.05
C VAL A 50 6.73 2.25 2.87
N GLY A 51 6.22 3.32 2.27
CA GLY A 51 6.01 4.60 2.96
C GLY A 51 5.04 4.49 4.14
N VAL A 52 3.92 3.77 3.95
CA VAL A 52 2.94 3.51 5.03
C VAL A 52 3.56 2.66 6.13
N THR A 53 4.30 1.60 5.78
CA THR A 53 5.01 0.74 6.74
C THR A 53 5.96 1.56 7.60
N HIS A 54 6.77 2.42 6.97
CA HIS A 54 7.70 3.31 7.67
C HIS A 54 6.98 4.32 8.57
N LEU A 55 5.84 4.87 8.14
CA LEU A 55 5.03 5.78 8.95
C LEU A 55 4.47 5.09 10.20
N VAL A 56 3.97 3.86 10.07
CA VAL A 56 3.47 3.07 11.20
C VAL A 56 4.60 2.68 12.15
N ALA A 57 5.77 2.28 11.62
CA ALA A 57 6.96 2.01 12.43
C ALA A 57 7.39 3.24 13.25
N THR A 58 7.41 4.41 12.60
CA THR A 58 7.73 5.69 13.27
C THR A 58 6.71 6.02 14.35
N GLY A 59 5.42 5.82 14.08
CA GLY A 59 4.35 5.96 15.05
C GLY A 59 4.49 5.01 16.25
N SER A 60 4.95 3.77 16.01
CA SER A 60 5.23 2.80 17.06
C SER A 60 6.34 3.27 17.99
N HIS A 61 7.45 3.80 17.46
CA HIS A 61 8.53 4.38 18.26
C HIS A 61 8.04 5.56 19.11
N PHE A 62 7.25 6.47 18.52
CA PHE A 62 6.63 7.56 19.28
C PHE A 62 5.71 7.02 20.40
N ALA A 63 4.87 6.03 20.10
CA ALA A 63 3.96 5.45 21.08
C ALA A 63 4.72 4.76 22.22
N LYS A 64 5.85 4.13 21.94
CA LYS A 64 6.76 3.56 22.95
C LYS A 64 7.24 4.64 23.92
N ASP A 65 7.84 5.70 23.40
CA ASP A 65 8.38 6.80 24.21
C ASP A 65 7.31 7.42 25.11
N GLN A 66 6.08 7.54 24.59
CA GLN A 66 4.95 8.08 25.33
C GLN A 66 4.39 7.09 26.35
N ALA A 67 4.40 5.80 26.07
CA ALA A 67 3.99 4.76 27.01
C ALA A 67 4.98 4.64 28.19
N GLU A 68 6.29 4.72 27.92
CA GLU A 68 7.32 4.74 28.97
C GLU A 68 7.17 5.94 29.91
N ARG A 69 6.63 7.06 29.41
CA ARG A 69 6.29 8.26 30.19
C ARG A 69 4.92 8.22 30.85
N GLY A 70 4.14 7.15 30.67
CA GLY A 70 2.78 7.01 31.17
C GLY A 70 1.73 7.89 30.47
N ALA A 71 2.06 8.49 29.32
CA ALA A 71 1.18 9.36 28.56
C ALA A 71 0.27 8.60 27.57
N LEU A 72 0.64 7.37 27.20
CA LEU A 72 -0.18 6.46 26.41
C LEU A 72 -0.22 5.07 27.06
N PRO A 73 -1.31 4.29 26.84
CA PRO A 73 -1.33 2.88 27.18
C PRO A 73 -0.29 2.09 26.37
N ALA A 74 0.35 1.10 26.98
CA ALA A 74 1.34 0.25 26.32
C ALA A 74 0.74 -0.52 25.12
N GLU A 75 -0.56 -0.81 25.17
CA GLU A 75 -1.32 -1.48 24.13
C GLU A 75 -1.27 -0.72 22.80
N VAL A 76 -1.18 0.62 22.83
CA VAL A 76 -1.08 1.43 21.61
C VAL A 76 0.27 1.20 20.93
N TRP A 77 1.36 1.16 21.69
CA TRP A 77 2.69 0.82 21.17
C TRP A 77 2.70 -0.60 20.59
N LEU A 78 2.18 -1.57 21.34
CA LEU A 78 2.14 -2.96 20.91
C LEU A 78 1.31 -3.15 19.62
N ALA A 79 0.16 -2.48 19.51
CA ALA A 79 -0.67 -2.52 18.32
C ALA A 79 0.03 -1.93 17.10
N LEU A 80 0.67 -0.76 17.24
CA LEU A 80 1.41 -0.13 16.14
C LEU A 80 2.65 -0.95 15.75
N GLY A 81 3.36 -1.52 16.72
CA GLY A 81 4.50 -2.40 16.46
C GLY A 81 4.09 -3.66 15.70
N ARG A 82 3.00 -4.31 16.10
CA ARG A 82 2.44 -5.46 15.39
C ARG A 82 2.02 -5.08 13.97
N ALA A 83 1.28 -3.99 13.80
CA ALA A 83 0.84 -3.53 12.48
C ALA A 83 2.04 -3.24 11.56
N SER A 84 3.10 -2.63 12.08
CA SER A 84 4.33 -2.40 11.31
C SER A 84 4.98 -3.69 10.83
N ASN A 85 5.04 -4.73 11.67
CA ASN A 85 5.61 -6.02 11.29
C ASN A 85 4.74 -6.72 10.24
N GLU A 86 3.42 -6.75 10.45
CA GLU A 86 2.48 -7.35 9.50
C GLU A 86 2.53 -6.65 8.14
N LEU A 87 2.62 -5.31 8.10
CA LEU A 87 2.78 -4.56 6.85
C LEU A 87 4.11 -4.83 6.15
N HIS A 88 5.19 -5.02 6.93
CA HIS A 88 6.49 -5.39 6.37
C HIS A 88 6.44 -6.78 5.72
N ASP A 89 5.87 -7.77 6.41
CA ASP A 89 5.71 -9.13 5.89
C ASP A 89 4.85 -9.15 4.61
N ILE A 90 3.73 -8.40 4.60
CA ILE A 90 2.90 -8.23 3.40
C ILE A 90 3.70 -7.60 2.25
N THR A 91 4.60 -6.66 2.53
CA THR A 91 5.42 -6.03 1.49
C THR A 91 6.37 -7.05 0.86
N LEU A 92 6.97 -7.93 1.67
CA LEU A 92 7.83 -9.01 1.17
C LEU A 92 7.05 -9.99 0.29
N ASP A 93 5.85 -10.41 0.71
CA ASP A 93 5.00 -11.30 -0.08
C ASP A 93 4.62 -10.68 -1.45
N LEU A 94 4.40 -9.37 -1.50
CA LEU A 94 4.00 -8.66 -2.72
C LEU A 94 5.18 -8.38 -3.66
N ASP A 95 6.39 -8.25 -3.14
CA ASP A 95 7.63 -8.10 -3.92
C ASP A 95 7.81 -9.28 -4.89
N GLU A 96 7.49 -10.51 -4.46
CA GLU A 96 7.53 -11.72 -5.28
C GLU A 96 6.66 -11.64 -6.55
N HIS A 97 5.70 -10.70 -6.61
CA HIS A 97 4.78 -10.52 -7.73
C HIS A 97 5.07 -9.27 -8.58
N GLN A 98 6.05 -8.46 -8.20
CA GLN A 98 6.33 -7.19 -8.86
C GLN A 98 6.71 -7.38 -10.34
N ASP A 99 7.61 -8.31 -10.63
CA ASP A 99 8.04 -8.65 -12.00
C ASP A 99 6.88 -9.07 -12.90
N THR A 100 5.88 -9.74 -12.32
CA THR A 100 4.68 -10.17 -13.06
C THR A 100 3.83 -8.97 -13.42
N LEU A 101 3.61 -8.04 -12.48
CA LEU A 101 2.83 -6.83 -12.71
C LEU A 101 3.51 -5.89 -13.71
N GLN A 102 4.83 -5.73 -13.63
CA GLN A 102 5.61 -4.94 -14.60
C GLN A 102 5.52 -5.51 -16.02
N ARG A 103 5.61 -6.84 -16.17
CA ARG A 103 5.44 -7.51 -17.46
C ARG A 103 4.06 -7.29 -18.06
N VAL A 104 2.99 -7.45 -17.28
CA VAL A 104 1.62 -7.18 -17.73
C VAL A 104 1.45 -5.71 -18.16
N GLY A 105 2.10 -4.79 -17.44
CA GLY A 105 2.04 -3.38 -17.76
C GLY A 105 2.79 -2.98 -19.04
N THR A 106 3.92 -3.63 -19.34
CA THR A 106 4.82 -3.26 -20.45
C THR A 106 4.56 -4.04 -21.74
N GLN A 107 3.82 -5.14 -21.67
CA GLN A 107 3.52 -5.94 -22.84
C GLN A 107 2.61 -5.14 -23.81
N PRO A 108 3.05 -4.87 -25.05
CA PRO A 108 2.18 -4.26 -26.04
C PRO A 108 0.97 -5.19 -26.25
N ALA A 109 -0.20 -4.62 -26.54
CA ALA A 109 -1.39 -5.39 -26.87
C ALA A 109 -1.18 -6.14 -28.18
N THR A 110 -0.44 -7.25 -28.15
CA THR A 110 -0.14 -8.05 -29.32
C THR A 110 -1.45 -8.70 -29.79
N THR A 111 -1.77 -8.45 -31.04
CA THR A 111 -2.95 -8.92 -31.75
C THR A 111 -3.16 -10.43 -31.62
N ALA A 112 -4.37 -10.79 -31.20
CA ALA A 112 -5.06 -12.06 -31.41
C ALA A 112 -4.18 -13.33 -31.41
N VAL A 113 -3.88 -13.82 -30.22
CA VAL A 113 -3.71 -15.26 -29.97
C VAL A 113 -4.73 -15.61 -28.89
N GLU A 114 -5.38 -16.76 -29.05
CA GLU A 114 -6.45 -17.37 -28.25
C GLU A 114 -6.71 -16.75 -26.86
N PRO A 115 -7.99 -16.46 -26.50
CA PRO A 115 -8.30 -15.80 -25.24
C PRO A 115 -7.68 -16.55 -24.05
N PRO A 116 -6.99 -15.84 -23.13
CA PRO A 116 -6.28 -16.47 -22.04
C PRO A 116 -7.24 -17.30 -21.19
N VAL A 117 -6.88 -18.57 -20.96
CA VAL A 117 -7.67 -19.47 -20.12
C VAL A 117 -7.63 -18.94 -18.67
N PRO A 118 -8.78 -18.62 -18.06
CA PRO A 118 -8.82 -18.12 -16.70
C PRO A 118 -8.24 -19.14 -15.70
N ALA A 119 -7.51 -18.65 -14.70
CA ALA A 119 -6.96 -19.50 -13.66
C ALA A 119 -8.07 -20.32 -12.95
N PRO A 120 -7.84 -21.61 -12.63
CA PRO A 120 -8.85 -22.50 -12.06
C PRO A 120 -9.52 -21.98 -10.77
N LEU A 121 -8.80 -21.17 -9.99
CA LEU A 121 -9.31 -20.52 -8.77
C LEU A 121 -10.34 -19.42 -9.06
N VAL A 122 -10.24 -18.75 -10.22
CA VAL A 122 -11.14 -17.66 -10.63
C VAL A 122 -12.46 -18.18 -11.19
N VAL A 123 -12.46 -19.37 -11.82
CA VAL A 123 -13.66 -20.01 -12.38
C VAL A 123 -14.68 -20.38 -11.31
N ARG A 124 -14.24 -20.69 -10.08
CA ARG A 124 -15.14 -21.09 -8.98
C ARG A 124 -15.92 -19.94 -8.33
N ARG A 125 -15.58 -18.68 -8.62
CA ARG A 125 -16.16 -17.50 -7.95
C ARG A 125 -17.31 -16.85 -8.73
N ARG A 126 -17.70 -17.40 -9.88
CA ARG A 126 -18.96 -17.04 -10.56
C ARG A 126 -20.06 -18.03 -10.14
N ARG A 127 -20.69 -17.79 -9.01
CA ARG A 127 -21.99 -18.38 -8.64
C ARG A 127 -22.86 -17.30 -8.05
#